data_AF-A0A2E4HEM1-F1
#
_entry.id   AF-A0A2E4HEM1-F1
#
_cell.length_a   1.000
_cell.length_b   1.000
_cell.length_c   1.000
_cell.angle_alpha   90.00
_cell.angle_beta   90.00
_cell.angle_gamma   90.00
#
_symmetry.space_group_name_H-M   'P 1'
#
loop_
_entity.id
_entity.type
_entity.pdbx_description
1 polymer ?
#
loop_
_entity_poly.entity_id
_entity_poly.type
_entity_poly.pdbx_seq_one_letter_code
_entity_poly.pdbx_strand_id
1 'polypeptide(L)'
;MGKITETVKILLIVNVIFYLGSLFVIDKNQAMEWFALWYFEHPGFQIWQPLTHMFMHDLSSPMHLIFNMYALWMFGSPIEQALGQKKFLFFYFSAGLGAAFIHSFVNYLHFNSGMEALMELGATSADIQQWLKEAVSPGMYMNSPQIPTDVSQDFFGAYNIPAVGASGAIYGVLVAFGMLFPNASLGLIFVPIPIKAKYFIPGLILIDLFSGVTGFSIFGANIANWAHIGGALFGFIMMWYWKKNSFNQNRWY
;
A
#
# COMPACT_ATOMS: atom_id res chain seq x y z
N MET A 1 -11.51 8.69 -24.78
CA MET A 1 -11.35 8.40 -23.33
C MET A 1 -12.75 8.33 -22.73
N GLY A 2 -13.07 7.26 -22.01
CA GLY A 2 -14.38 7.12 -21.36
C GLY A 2 -14.60 8.20 -20.30
N LYS A 3 -15.87 8.55 -20.03
CA LYS A 3 -16.21 9.46 -18.93
C LYS A 3 -15.77 8.84 -17.60
N ILE A 4 -15.22 9.68 -16.71
CA ILE A 4 -14.96 9.29 -15.33
C ILE A 4 -16.27 8.85 -14.67
N THR A 5 -16.25 7.74 -13.96
CA THR A 5 -17.41 7.26 -13.21
C THR A 5 -17.60 8.04 -11.92
N GLU A 6 -18.83 8.08 -11.42
CA GLU A 6 -19.17 8.85 -10.22
C GLU A 6 -18.41 8.36 -8.98
N THR A 7 -18.24 7.05 -8.81
CA THR A 7 -17.53 6.50 -7.65
C THR A 7 -16.05 6.84 -7.68
N VAL A 8 -15.38 6.66 -8.82
CA VAL A 8 -13.96 7.05 -8.97
C VAL A 8 -13.79 8.54 -8.71
N LYS A 9 -14.66 9.39 -9.26
CA LYS A 9 -14.63 10.83 -9.00
C LYS A 9 -14.74 11.14 -7.50
N ILE A 10 -15.66 10.48 -6.79
CA ILE A 10 -15.81 10.65 -5.33
C ILE A 10 -14.55 10.18 -4.59
N LEU A 11 -13.99 9.02 -4.93
CA LEU A 11 -12.77 8.53 -4.30
C LEU A 11 -11.60 9.50 -4.51
N LEU A 12 -11.43 10.07 -5.70
CA LEU A 12 -10.42 11.09 -5.96
C LEU A 12 -10.63 12.33 -5.05
N ILE A 13 -11.86 12.84 -5.00
CA ILE A 13 -12.20 14.02 -4.18
C ILE A 13 -11.96 13.75 -2.70
N VAL A 14 -12.39 12.59 -2.18
CA VAL A 14 -12.20 12.23 -0.77
C VAL A 14 -10.72 12.15 -0.41
N ASN A 15 -9.89 11.52 -1.25
CA ASN A 15 -8.44 11.46 -1.01
C ASN A 15 -7.79 12.85 -1.01
N VAL A 16 -8.20 13.74 -1.92
CA VAL A 16 -7.71 15.12 -1.94
C VAL A 16 -8.15 15.89 -0.69
N ILE A 17 -9.41 15.78 -0.27
CA ILE A 17 -9.92 16.40 0.95
C ILE A 17 -9.16 15.87 2.17
N PHE A 18 -8.96 14.56 2.27
CA PHE A 18 -8.25 13.94 3.39
C PHE A 18 -6.80 14.40 3.47
N TYR A 19 -6.12 14.49 2.33
CA TYR A 19 -4.77 15.02 2.24
C TYR A 19 -4.69 16.49 2.65
N LEU A 20 -5.55 17.35 2.11
CA LEU A 20 -5.57 18.78 2.45
C LEU A 20 -5.95 19.01 3.93
N GLY A 21 -6.89 18.21 4.46
CA GLY A 21 -7.23 18.23 5.88
C GLY A 21 -6.05 17.87 6.77
N SER A 22 -5.31 16.82 6.41
CA SER A 22 -4.10 16.39 7.12
C SER A 22 -2.92 17.37 6.97
N LEU A 23 -2.94 18.21 5.93
CA LEU A 23 -1.87 19.17 5.66
C LEU A 23 -2.11 20.55 6.28
N PHE A 24 -3.37 21.00 6.34
CA PHE A 24 -3.72 22.38 6.67
C PHE A 24 -4.69 22.54 7.84
N VAL A 25 -5.43 21.50 8.21
CA VAL A 25 -6.47 21.58 9.26
C VAL A 25 -5.98 20.93 10.55
N ILE A 26 -5.35 19.77 10.44
CA ILE A 26 -4.81 19.00 11.56
C ILE A 26 -3.29 19.14 11.53
N ASP A 27 -2.65 19.19 12.71
CA ASP A 27 -1.19 19.09 12.79
C ASP A 27 -0.70 17.82 12.08
N LYS A 28 0.40 17.90 11.33
CA LYS A 28 0.87 16.78 10.48
C LYS A 28 1.19 15.54 11.30
N ASN A 29 1.83 15.71 12.46
CA ASN A 29 2.18 14.58 13.32
C ASN A 29 0.92 13.97 13.90
N GLN A 30 -0.04 14.82 14.32
CA GLN A 30 -1.32 14.36 14.83
C GLN A 30 -2.14 13.59 13.78
N ALA A 31 -2.15 14.08 12.53
CA ALA A 31 -2.83 13.40 11.42
C ALA A 31 -2.21 12.03 11.12
N MET A 32 -0.87 11.92 11.13
CA MET A 32 -0.16 10.65 10.99
C MET A 32 -0.46 9.71 12.15
N GLU A 33 -0.46 10.21 13.39
CA GLU A 33 -0.81 9.42 14.56
C GLU A 33 -2.24 8.88 14.48
N TRP A 34 -3.21 9.69 14.07
CA TRP A 34 -4.61 9.28 14.06
C TRP A 34 -4.98 8.39 12.88
N PHE A 35 -4.43 8.64 11.69
CA PHE A 35 -4.99 8.07 10.47
C PHE A 35 -4.06 7.15 9.69
N ALA A 36 -2.73 7.21 9.90
CA ALA A 36 -1.79 6.28 9.28
C ALA A 36 -1.83 4.92 10.00
N LEU A 37 -1.48 3.84 9.30
CA LEU A 37 -1.52 2.49 9.85
C LEU A 37 -0.23 2.18 10.61
N TRP A 38 -0.28 2.30 11.93
CA TRP A 38 0.83 1.92 12.81
C TRP A 38 0.91 0.41 13.03
N TYR A 39 2.07 -0.06 13.49
CA TYR A 39 2.21 -1.41 14.04
C TYR A 39 1.20 -1.64 15.16
N PHE A 40 0.56 -2.80 15.22
CA PHE A 40 -0.61 -3.00 16.08
C PHE A 40 -0.31 -2.95 17.59
N GLU A 41 0.95 -3.11 18.00
CA GLU A 41 1.39 -2.93 19.39
C GLU A 41 1.97 -1.54 19.66
N HIS A 42 2.04 -0.68 18.65
CA HIS A 42 2.50 0.70 18.80
C HIS A 42 1.44 1.52 19.57
N PRO A 43 1.82 2.41 20.51
CA PRO A 43 0.87 3.23 21.29
C PRO A 43 -0.05 4.10 20.44
N GLY A 44 0.41 4.52 19.26
CA GLY A 44 -0.36 5.29 18.28
C GLY A 44 -1.33 4.45 17.45
N PHE A 45 -1.36 3.13 17.58
CA PHE A 45 -2.30 2.31 16.82
C PHE A 45 -3.75 2.51 17.26
N GLN A 46 -4.64 2.62 16.28
CA GLN A 46 -6.07 2.78 16.49
C GLN A 46 -6.86 1.88 15.56
N ILE A 47 -8.00 1.35 16.02
CA ILE A 47 -8.78 0.33 15.32
C ILE A 47 -9.34 0.78 13.95
N TRP A 48 -9.42 2.08 13.70
CA TRP A 48 -9.90 2.65 12.43
C TRP A 48 -8.80 2.81 11.37
N GLN A 49 -7.52 2.73 11.76
CA GLN A 49 -6.38 2.94 10.87
C GLN A 49 -6.32 1.99 9.67
N PRO A 50 -6.69 0.69 9.78
CA PRO A 50 -6.78 -0.19 8.62
C PRO A 50 -7.71 0.33 7.51
N LEU A 51 -8.66 1.22 7.82
CA LEU A 51 -9.48 1.88 6.80
C LEU A 51 -8.96 3.28 6.47
N THR A 52 -8.62 4.10 7.46
CA THR A 52 -8.26 5.51 7.21
C THR A 52 -6.92 5.67 6.50
N HIS A 53 -5.97 4.74 6.70
CA HIS A 53 -4.67 4.82 6.04
C HIS A 53 -4.78 4.76 4.51
N MET A 54 -5.84 4.14 3.99
CA MET A 54 -6.14 4.09 2.55
C MET A 54 -6.37 5.46 1.93
N PHE A 55 -6.64 6.48 2.76
CA PHE A 55 -6.87 7.87 2.34
C PHE A 55 -5.72 8.81 2.74
N MET A 56 -4.83 8.36 3.64
CA MET A 56 -3.61 9.08 3.98
C MET A 56 -2.62 9.06 2.83
N HIS A 57 -1.80 10.09 2.72
CA HIS A 57 -0.70 10.17 1.75
C HIS A 57 0.50 10.84 2.42
N ASP A 58 1.67 10.69 1.81
CA ASP A 58 2.90 11.30 2.30
C ASP A 58 2.75 12.84 2.35
N LEU A 59 2.86 13.42 3.54
CA LEU A 59 2.70 14.86 3.79
C LEU A 59 3.98 15.66 3.52
N SER A 60 5.08 14.98 3.21
CA SER A 60 6.36 15.59 2.82
C SER A 60 6.43 15.88 1.31
N SER A 61 5.73 15.08 0.50
CA SER A 61 5.72 15.21 -0.96
C SER A 61 4.35 14.90 -1.57
N PRO A 62 3.78 15.81 -2.39
CA PRO A 62 2.49 15.57 -3.04
C PRO A 62 2.56 14.49 -4.13
N MET A 63 3.76 14.06 -4.54
CA MET A 63 3.92 13.08 -5.63
C MET A 63 3.24 11.75 -5.32
N HIS A 64 3.22 11.33 -4.06
CA HIS A 64 2.54 10.10 -3.64
C HIS A 64 1.03 10.18 -3.94
N LEU A 65 0.38 11.28 -3.58
CA LEU A 65 -1.03 11.52 -3.91
C LEU A 65 -1.24 11.60 -5.42
N ILE A 66 -0.42 12.38 -6.13
CA ILE A 66 -0.58 12.59 -7.56
C ILE A 66 -0.54 11.28 -8.35
N PHE A 67 0.43 10.40 -8.07
CA PHE A 67 0.54 9.12 -8.77
C PHE A 67 -0.60 8.16 -8.41
N ASN A 68 -1.02 8.09 -7.15
CA ASN A 68 -2.17 7.28 -6.75
C ASN A 68 -3.45 7.76 -7.44
N MET A 69 -3.71 9.07 -7.44
CA MET A 69 -4.90 9.64 -8.06
C MET A 69 -4.88 9.49 -9.58
N TYR A 70 -3.72 9.62 -10.20
CA TYR A 70 -3.55 9.36 -11.63
C TYR A 70 -3.86 7.91 -12.00
N ALA A 71 -3.33 6.95 -11.24
CA ALA A 71 -3.59 5.53 -11.46
C ALA A 71 -5.07 5.20 -11.22
N LEU A 72 -5.67 5.69 -10.13
CA LEU A 72 -7.08 5.47 -9.83
C LEU A 72 -8.00 6.08 -10.91
N TRP A 73 -7.68 7.28 -11.40
CA TRP A 73 -8.42 7.90 -12.49
C TRP A 73 -8.31 7.09 -13.80
N MET A 74 -7.09 6.66 -14.15
CA MET A 74 -6.82 5.92 -15.39
C MET A 74 -7.47 4.54 -15.40
N PHE A 75 -7.35 3.79 -14.31
CA PHE A 75 -7.72 2.38 -14.26
C PHE A 75 -9.04 2.12 -13.53
N GLY A 76 -9.44 2.98 -12.59
CA GLY A 76 -10.65 2.78 -11.79
C GLY A 76 -11.93 2.80 -12.61
N SER A 77 -12.10 3.78 -13.52
CA SER A 77 -13.35 3.94 -14.28
C SER A 77 -13.63 2.76 -15.22
N PRO A 78 -12.65 2.24 -15.99
CA PRO A 78 -12.83 1.00 -16.76
C PRO A 78 -13.27 -0.21 -15.92
N ILE A 79 -12.73 -0.34 -14.70
CA ILE A 79 -13.08 -1.45 -13.80
C ILE A 79 -14.47 -1.28 -13.20
N GLU A 80 -14.82 -0.07 -12.78
CA GLU A 80 -16.19 0.22 -12.33
C GLU A 80 -17.21 -0.03 -13.44
N GLN A 81 -16.92 0.36 -14.68
CA GLN A 81 -17.81 0.10 -15.82
C GLN A 81 -17.97 -1.39 -16.10
N ALA A 82 -16.91 -2.19 -15.94
CA ALA A 82 -16.94 -3.63 -16.17
C ALA A 82 -17.62 -4.41 -15.03
N LEU A 83 -17.44 -4.00 -13.78
CA LEU A 83 -17.94 -4.71 -12.60
C LEU A 83 -19.26 -4.16 -12.06
N GLY A 84 -19.59 -2.91 -12.38
CA GLY A 84 -20.62 -2.13 -11.70
C GLY A 84 -20.14 -1.53 -10.38
N GLN A 85 -20.79 -0.44 -9.95
CA GLN A 85 -20.42 0.35 -8.78
C GLN A 85 -20.25 -0.47 -7.50
N LYS A 86 -21.23 -1.31 -7.14
CA LYS A 86 -21.21 -2.07 -5.88
C LYS A 86 -20.02 -3.02 -5.79
N LYS A 87 -19.74 -3.75 -6.88
CA LYS A 87 -18.62 -4.69 -6.94
C LYS A 87 -17.28 -3.96 -6.97
N PHE A 88 -17.20 -2.84 -7.67
CA PHE A 88 -15.99 -2.01 -7.66
C PHE A 88 -15.66 -1.48 -6.26
N LEU A 89 -16.64 -0.96 -5.51
CA LEU A 89 -16.42 -0.50 -4.13
C LEU A 89 -15.99 -1.65 -3.22
N PHE A 90 -16.71 -2.77 -3.25
CA PHE A 90 -16.33 -3.95 -2.47
C PHE A 90 -14.91 -4.41 -2.81
N PHE A 91 -14.58 -4.45 -4.11
CA PHE A 91 -13.26 -4.81 -4.60
C PHE A 91 -12.17 -3.85 -4.11
N TYR A 92 -12.38 -2.54 -4.28
CA TYR A 92 -11.42 -1.50 -3.91
C TYR A 92 -11.09 -1.55 -2.41
N PHE A 93 -12.11 -1.60 -1.56
CA PHE A 93 -11.91 -1.69 -0.11
C PHE A 93 -11.33 -3.03 0.33
N SER A 94 -11.77 -4.15 -0.25
CA SER A 94 -11.21 -5.47 0.08
C SER A 94 -9.74 -5.60 -0.32
N ALA A 95 -9.35 -5.03 -1.46
CA ALA A 95 -7.95 -4.99 -1.88
C ALA A 95 -7.10 -4.11 -0.94
N GLY A 96 -7.62 -2.95 -0.52
CA GLY A 96 -6.93 -2.08 0.45
C GLY A 96 -6.80 -2.72 1.84
N LEU A 97 -7.86 -3.37 2.34
CA LEU A 97 -7.81 -4.10 3.62
C LEU A 97 -6.90 -5.34 3.53
N GLY A 98 -6.89 -6.03 2.39
CA GLY A 98 -5.96 -7.12 2.13
C GLY A 98 -4.50 -6.65 2.10
N ALA A 99 -4.24 -5.48 1.52
CA ALA A 99 -2.94 -4.81 1.56
C ALA A 99 -2.51 -4.49 3.00
N ALA A 100 -3.41 -3.89 3.79
CA ALA A 100 -3.18 -3.59 5.20
C ALA A 100 -2.85 -4.85 6.00
N PHE A 101 -3.62 -5.92 5.81
CA PHE A 101 -3.39 -7.20 6.47
C PHE A 101 -2.01 -7.77 6.17
N ILE A 102 -1.62 -7.86 4.89
CA ILE A 102 -0.31 -8.39 4.51
C ILE A 102 0.82 -7.50 5.03
N HIS A 103 0.67 -6.18 4.93
CA HIS A 103 1.66 -5.24 5.45
C HIS A 103 1.85 -5.39 6.97
N SER A 104 0.76 -5.40 7.75
CA SER A 104 0.83 -5.59 9.20
C SER A 104 1.41 -6.96 9.58
N PHE A 105 1.10 -8.01 8.82
CA PHE A 105 1.66 -9.33 9.05
C PHE A 105 3.18 -9.37 8.79
N VAL A 106 3.67 -8.72 7.72
CA VAL A 106 5.11 -8.64 7.46
C VAL A 106 5.82 -7.81 8.53
N ASN A 107 5.24 -6.68 8.93
CA ASN A 107 5.79 -5.87 10.03
C ASN A 107 5.88 -6.68 11.34
N TYR A 108 4.91 -7.55 11.62
CA TYR A 108 5.00 -8.49 12.75
C TYR A 108 6.20 -9.43 12.64
N LEU A 109 6.47 -9.99 11.47
CA LEU A 109 7.63 -10.86 11.26
C LEU A 109 8.95 -10.09 11.45
N HIS A 110 9.04 -8.89 10.87
CA HIS A 110 10.22 -8.02 10.99
C HIS A 110 10.46 -7.59 12.44
N PHE A 111 9.39 -7.22 13.16
CA PHE A 111 9.48 -6.82 14.56
C PHE A 111 9.98 -7.96 15.45
N ASN A 112 9.43 -9.17 15.31
CA ASN A 112 9.87 -10.31 16.13
C ASN A 112 11.29 -10.76 15.81
N SER A 113 11.68 -10.76 14.53
CA SER A 113 13.05 -11.07 14.10
C SER A 113 14.07 -10.12 14.73
N GLY A 114 13.79 -8.80 14.71
CA GLY A 114 14.67 -7.82 15.34
C GLY A 114 14.67 -7.90 16.88
N MET A 115 13.52 -8.17 17.49
CA MET A 115 13.42 -8.38 18.94
C MET A 115 14.28 -9.56 19.39
N GLU A 116 14.20 -10.70 18.70
CA GLU A 116 15.01 -11.89 18.97
C GLU A 116 16.50 -11.58 18.83
N ALA A 117 16.92 -10.96 17.72
CA ALA A 117 18.31 -10.59 17.48
C ALA A 117 18.88 -9.63 18.55
N LEU A 118 18.08 -8.67 19.03
CA LEU A 118 18.50 -7.74 20.09
C LEU A 118 18.63 -8.44 21.44
N MET A 119 17.69 -9.33 21.77
CA MET A 119 17.70 -10.10 23.01
C MET A 119 18.87 -11.09 23.06
N GLU A 120 19.25 -11.70 21.93
CA GLU A 120 20.43 -12.56 21.83
C GLU A 120 21.74 -11.83 22.15
N LEU A 121 21.81 -10.52 21.90
CA LEU A 121 22.94 -9.66 22.27
C LEU A 121 22.89 -9.18 23.73
N GLY A 122 21.91 -9.64 24.51
CA GLY A 122 21.74 -9.31 25.91
C GLY A 122 20.97 -8.00 26.16
N ALA A 123 20.32 -7.43 25.14
CA ALA A 123 19.44 -6.28 25.36
C ALA A 123 18.21 -6.71 26.17
N THR A 124 17.86 -5.93 27.19
CA THR A 124 16.63 -6.16 27.95
C THR A 124 15.43 -5.60 27.19
N SER A 125 14.22 -6.10 27.49
CA SER A 125 13.00 -5.53 26.91
C SER A 125 12.82 -4.04 27.25
N ALA A 126 13.38 -3.56 28.37
CA ALA A 126 13.36 -2.16 28.74
C ALA A 126 14.28 -1.32 27.81
N ASP A 127 15.48 -1.82 27.52
CA ASP A 127 16.41 -1.17 26.58
C ASP A 127 15.77 -1.07 25.19
N ILE A 128 15.18 -2.15 24.71
CA ILE A 128 14.54 -2.20 23.38
C ILE A 128 13.37 -1.23 23.30
N GLN A 129 12.51 -1.19 24.32
CA GLN A 129 11.41 -0.22 24.38
C GLN A 129 11.90 1.23 24.42
N GLN A 130 13.01 1.50 25.11
CA GLN A 130 13.62 2.83 25.12
C GLN A 130 14.15 3.20 23.73
N TRP A 131 14.88 2.31 23.06
CA TRP A 131 15.40 2.55 21.72
C TRP A 131 14.29 2.77 20.68
N LEU A 132 13.20 1.99 20.75
CA LEU A 132 12.04 2.18 19.88
C LEU A 132 11.42 3.57 20.06
N LYS A 133 11.35 4.09 21.30
CA LYS A 133 10.86 5.43 21.61
C LYS A 133 11.80 6.53 21.16
N GLU A 134 13.11 6.29 21.15
CA GLU A 134 14.11 7.27 20.72
C GLU A 134 14.28 7.30 19.19
N ALA A 135 13.93 6.21 18.49
CA ALA A 135 13.98 6.07 17.04
C ALA A 135 12.81 6.77 16.31
N VAL A 136 12.54 8.04 16.64
CA VAL A 136 11.38 8.81 16.14
C VAL A 136 11.58 9.34 14.71
N SER A 137 12.76 9.16 14.11
CA SER A 137 13.07 9.67 12.76
C SER A 137 13.30 8.53 11.75
N PRO A 138 12.75 8.62 10.53
CA PRO A 138 13.06 7.69 9.45
C PRO A 138 14.58 7.61 9.23
N GLY A 139 15.13 6.38 9.28
CA GLY A 139 16.58 6.14 9.12
C GLY A 139 17.39 6.10 10.42
N MET A 140 16.77 6.27 11.59
CA MET A 140 17.40 5.98 12.88
C MET A 140 17.23 4.49 13.19
N TYR A 141 18.19 3.68 12.76
CA TYR A 141 18.30 2.26 13.13
C TYR A 141 19.61 2.03 13.88
N MET A 142 19.63 1.00 14.72
CA MET A 142 20.83 0.68 15.49
C MET A 142 21.88 0.05 14.57
N ASN A 143 23.01 0.75 14.38
CA ASN A 143 24.15 0.22 13.65
C ASN A 143 25.06 -0.54 14.61
N SER A 144 25.05 -1.88 14.51
CA SER A 144 25.90 -2.78 15.28
C SER A 144 26.59 -3.76 14.33
N PRO A 145 27.90 -4.04 14.49
CA PRO A 145 28.57 -5.11 13.74
C PRO A 145 27.97 -6.50 13.97
N GLN A 146 27.21 -6.69 15.05
CA GLN A 146 26.64 -7.97 15.46
C GLN A 146 25.21 -8.18 14.95
N ILE A 147 24.51 -7.13 14.53
CA ILE A 147 23.16 -7.23 13.95
C ILE A 147 23.25 -6.90 12.47
N PRO A 148 22.79 -7.79 11.57
CA PRO A 148 22.64 -7.45 10.17
C PRO A 148 21.85 -6.14 9.99
N THR A 149 22.36 -5.25 9.13
CA THR A 149 21.80 -3.90 8.97
C THR A 149 20.35 -3.93 8.49
N ASP A 150 20.00 -4.89 7.63
CA ASP A 150 18.64 -5.16 7.16
C ASP A 150 17.69 -5.52 8.30
N VAL A 151 18.09 -6.44 9.19
CA VAL A 151 17.29 -6.83 10.37
C VAL A 151 17.01 -5.63 11.28
N SER A 152 18.01 -4.79 11.52
CA SER A 152 17.85 -3.57 12.32
C SER A 152 16.92 -2.56 11.62
N GLN A 153 17.11 -2.31 10.34
CA GLN A 153 16.25 -1.40 9.56
C GLN A 153 14.80 -1.87 9.54
N ASP A 154 14.57 -3.16 9.28
CA ASP A 154 13.25 -3.77 9.23
C ASP A 154 12.56 -3.73 10.59
N PHE A 155 13.28 -3.95 11.69
CA PHE A 155 12.77 -3.88 13.05
C PHE A 155 12.24 -2.48 13.40
N PHE A 156 13.09 -1.46 13.27
CA PHE A 156 12.71 -0.08 13.59
C PHE A 156 11.68 0.46 12.59
N GLY A 157 11.82 0.10 11.31
CA GLY A 157 10.88 0.47 10.26
C GLY A 157 9.48 -0.09 10.50
N ALA A 158 9.38 -1.38 10.85
CA ALA A 158 8.11 -2.04 11.14
C ALA A 158 7.33 -1.35 12.26
N TYR A 159 8.02 -0.84 13.29
CA TYR A 159 7.41 -0.22 14.46
C TYR A 159 7.12 1.29 14.28
N ASN A 160 8.08 2.05 13.73
CA ASN A 160 8.05 3.52 13.72
C ASN A 160 7.63 4.16 12.38
N ILE A 161 7.51 3.39 11.29
CA ILE A 161 7.09 3.92 9.98
C ILE A 161 5.67 3.42 9.69
N PRO A 162 4.63 4.26 9.93
CA PRO A 162 3.27 3.85 9.65
C PRO A 162 2.99 3.84 8.14
N ALA A 163 2.11 2.94 7.70
CA ALA A 163 1.71 2.88 6.30
C ALA A 163 0.67 3.95 5.96
N VAL A 164 0.77 4.49 4.75
CA VAL A 164 -0.19 5.44 4.16
C VAL A 164 -0.35 5.14 2.69
N GLY A 165 -1.53 5.41 2.13
CA GLY A 165 -1.74 5.44 0.69
C GLY A 165 -2.90 4.57 0.21
N ALA A 166 -3.53 5.02 -0.87
CA ALA A 166 -4.51 4.25 -1.64
C ALA A 166 -3.88 3.12 -2.48
N SER A 167 -2.55 3.05 -2.52
CA SER A 167 -1.80 2.24 -3.48
C SER A 167 -2.11 0.75 -3.38
N GLY A 168 -2.31 0.18 -2.18
CA GLY A 168 -2.73 -1.22 -2.04
C GLY A 168 -4.02 -1.54 -2.80
N ALA A 169 -5.05 -0.70 -2.65
CA ALA A 169 -6.30 -0.85 -3.41
C ALA A 169 -6.07 -0.66 -4.92
N ILE A 170 -5.23 0.29 -5.31
CA ILE A 170 -4.88 0.57 -6.71
C ILE A 170 -4.14 -0.60 -7.35
N TYR A 171 -3.23 -1.27 -6.64
CA TYR A 171 -2.56 -2.48 -7.14
C TYR A 171 -3.58 -3.61 -7.40
N GLY A 172 -4.60 -3.75 -6.55
CA GLY A 172 -5.75 -4.60 -6.85
C GLY A 172 -6.46 -4.19 -8.15
N VAL A 173 -6.74 -2.90 -8.33
CA VAL A 173 -7.37 -2.35 -9.55
C VAL A 173 -6.51 -2.60 -10.80
N LEU A 174 -5.19 -2.45 -10.71
CA LEU A 174 -4.25 -2.77 -11.78
C LEU A 174 -4.34 -4.24 -12.17
N VAL A 175 -4.31 -5.15 -11.20
CA VAL A 175 -4.48 -6.60 -11.46
C VAL A 175 -5.81 -6.87 -12.17
N ALA A 176 -6.91 -6.31 -11.68
CA ALA A 176 -8.22 -6.46 -12.31
C ALA A 176 -8.21 -5.96 -13.76
N PHE A 177 -7.54 -4.83 -14.02
CA PHE A 177 -7.38 -4.29 -15.38
C PHE A 177 -6.57 -5.21 -16.28
N GLY A 178 -5.46 -5.77 -15.80
CA GLY A 178 -4.66 -6.72 -16.56
C GLY A 178 -5.42 -7.99 -16.94
N MET A 179 -6.34 -8.42 -16.06
CA MET A 179 -7.18 -9.60 -16.28
C MET A 179 -8.37 -9.35 -17.21
N LEU A 180 -9.01 -8.18 -17.12
CA LEU A 180 -10.20 -7.83 -17.90
C LEU A 180 -9.85 -7.24 -19.28
N PHE A 181 -8.77 -6.46 -19.37
CA PHE A 181 -8.37 -5.73 -20.56
C PHE A 181 -6.94 -6.08 -21.00
N PRO A 182 -6.58 -7.37 -21.17
CA PRO A 182 -5.19 -7.80 -21.36
C PRO A 182 -4.50 -7.23 -22.62
N ASN A 183 -5.28 -6.86 -23.63
CA ASN A 183 -4.79 -6.30 -24.89
C ASN A 183 -4.88 -4.77 -24.95
N ALA A 184 -5.34 -4.10 -23.90
CA ALA A 184 -5.32 -2.63 -23.85
C ALA A 184 -3.86 -2.15 -23.87
N SER A 185 -3.56 -1.23 -24.79
CA SER A 185 -2.22 -0.65 -24.94
C SER A 185 -2.08 0.56 -24.03
N LEU A 186 -1.11 0.50 -23.10
CA LEU A 186 -0.82 1.55 -22.13
C LEU A 186 0.40 2.34 -22.63
N GLY A 187 0.20 3.63 -22.89
CA GLY A 187 1.29 4.55 -23.21
C GLY A 187 1.97 5.02 -21.93
N LEU A 188 3.30 4.93 -21.88
CA LEU A 188 4.09 5.55 -20.82
C LEU A 188 4.54 6.93 -21.29
N ILE A 189 4.52 7.92 -20.39
CA ILE A 189 4.88 9.30 -20.71
C ILE A 189 6.30 9.40 -21.32
N PHE A 190 7.21 8.50 -20.93
CA PHE A 190 8.62 8.51 -21.37
C PHE A 190 9.01 7.37 -22.32
N VAL A 191 8.11 6.39 -22.56
CA VAL A 191 8.38 5.30 -23.50
C VAL A 191 7.38 5.42 -24.65
N PRO A 192 7.82 5.81 -25.86
CA PRO A 192 6.92 6.09 -26.98
C PRO A 192 6.23 4.84 -27.55
N ILE A 193 6.52 3.65 -27.00
CA ILE A 193 5.96 2.37 -27.44
C ILE A 193 4.89 1.94 -26.43
N PRO A 194 3.60 1.90 -26.82
CA PRO A 194 2.54 1.40 -25.96
C PRO A 194 2.75 -0.09 -25.62
N ILE A 195 2.64 -0.43 -24.33
CA ILE A 195 2.80 -1.80 -23.84
C ILE A 195 1.43 -2.37 -23.49
N LYS A 196 1.14 -3.61 -23.91
CA LYS A 196 -0.12 -4.27 -23.56
C LYS A 196 -0.22 -4.51 -22.05
N ALA A 197 -1.40 -4.29 -21.48
CA ALA A 197 -1.70 -4.45 -20.06
C ALA A 197 -1.24 -5.81 -19.48
N LYS A 198 -1.39 -6.90 -20.24
CA LYS A 198 -0.96 -8.26 -19.84
C LYS A 198 0.54 -8.42 -19.60
N TYR A 199 1.37 -7.52 -20.14
CA TYR A 199 2.82 -7.50 -19.90
C TYR A 199 3.18 -6.38 -18.93
N PHE A 200 2.57 -5.21 -19.10
CA PHE A 200 2.85 -4.05 -18.29
C PHE A 200 2.58 -4.27 -16.79
N ILE A 201 1.39 -4.78 -16.45
CA ILE A 201 0.96 -4.91 -15.05
C ILE A 201 1.78 -5.98 -14.29
N PRO A 202 1.97 -7.21 -14.81
CA PRO A 202 2.87 -8.16 -14.16
C PRO A 202 4.30 -7.64 -14.06
N GLY A 203 4.82 -6.95 -15.09
CA GLY A 203 6.15 -6.35 -15.04
C GLY A 203 6.28 -5.31 -13.93
N LEU A 204 5.28 -4.43 -13.78
CA LEU A 204 5.24 -3.43 -12.71
C LEU A 204 5.22 -4.09 -11.32
N ILE A 205 4.38 -5.12 -11.12
CA ILE A 205 4.31 -5.85 -9.84
C ILE A 205 5.63 -6.58 -9.54
N LEU A 206 6.29 -7.15 -10.55
CA LEU A 206 7.57 -7.83 -10.36
C LEU A 206 8.70 -6.85 -10.01
N ILE A 207 8.71 -5.65 -10.62
CA ILE A 207 9.67 -4.60 -10.28
C ILE A 207 9.43 -4.11 -8.85
N ASP A 208 8.18 -3.90 -8.45
CA ASP A 208 7.80 -3.50 -7.10
C ASP A 208 8.18 -4.56 -6.06
N LEU A 209 7.93 -5.85 -6.34
CA LEU A 209 8.37 -6.97 -5.52
C LEU A 209 9.91 -7.02 -5.40
N PHE A 210 10.61 -6.85 -6.51
CA PHE A 210 12.08 -6.84 -6.52
C PHE A 210 12.62 -5.68 -5.68
N SER A 211 12.04 -4.48 -5.80
CA SER A 211 12.38 -3.32 -4.96
C SER A 211 12.12 -3.61 -3.48
N GLY A 212 11.03 -4.31 -3.16
CA GLY A 212 10.69 -4.73 -1.80
C GLY A 212 11.67 -5.70 -1.16
N VAL A 213 12.13 -6.69 -1.91
CA VAL A 213 13.02 -7.73 -1.39
C VAL A 213 14.48 -7.28 -1.36
N THR A 214 14.90 -6.43 -2.31
CA THR A 214 16.32 -6.06 -2.45
C THR A 214 16.66 -4.67 -1.91
N GLY A 215 15.65 -3.86 -1.56
CA GLY A 215 15.82 -2.45 -1.22
C GLY A 215 16.21 -1.55 -2.41
N PHE A 216 16.34 -2.11 -3.62
CA PHE A 216 16.70 -1.39 -4.83
C PHE A 216 15.51 -0.56 -5.36
N SER A 217 15.55 0.76 -5.21
CA SER A 217 14.51 1.65 -5.73
C SER A 217 14.96 2.34 -7.03
N ILE A 218 14.19 2.15 -8.11
CA ILE A 218 14.41 2.82 -9.40
C ILE A 218 13.89 4.26 -9.39
N PHE A 219 12.90 4.56 -8.53
CA PHE A 219 12.20 5.86 -8.48
C PHE A 219 12.34 6.60 -7.14
N GLY A 220 13.32 6.21 -6.31
CA GLY A 220 13.79 7.00 -5.16
C GLY A 220 12.91 6.99 -3.90
N ALA A 221 11.86 6.16 -3.84
CA ALA A 221 11.05 6.00 -2.63
C ALA A 221 10.81 4.51 -2.34
N ASN A 222 11.40 4.02 -1.24
CA ASN A 222 11.12 2.70 -0.66
C ASN A 222 9.88 2.82 0.25
N ILE A 223 8.70 3.04 -0.35
CA ILE A 223 7.45 3.17 0.41
C ILE A 223 6.45 2.14 -0.11
N ALA A 224 6.09 1.20 0.78
CA ALA A 224 4.93 0.30 0.71
C ALA A 224 4.96 -0.94 -0.21
N ASN A 225 6.12 -1.57 -0.44
CA ASN A 225 6.25 -2.78 -1.27
C ASN A 225 5.34 -3.94 -0.80
N TRP A 226 5.26 -4.25 0.50
CA TRP A 226 4.42 -5.37 0.98
C TRP A 226 2.91 -5.09 0.91
N ALA A 227 2.50 -3.83 1.05
CA ALA A 227 1.11 -3.43 0.90
C ALA A 227 0.67 -3.55 -0.57
N HIS A 228 1.51 -3.14 -1.52
CA HIS A 228 1.25 -3.31 -2.95
C HIS A 228 1.05 -4.78 -3.33
N ILE A 229 1.92 -5.66 -2.84
CA ILE A 229 1.80 -7.11 -3.06
C ILE A 229 0.53 -7.67 -2.44
N GLY A 230 0.19 -7.27 -1.21
CA GLY A 230 -1.06 -7.68 -0.58
C GLY A 230 -2.29 -7.24 -1.38
N GLY A 231 -2.31 -6.00 -1.86
CA GLY A 231 -3.37 -5.46 -2.71
C GLY A 231 -3.50 -6.20 -4.04
N ALA A 232 -2.37 -6.47 -4.71
CA ALA A 232 -2.32 -7.24 -5.94
C ALA A 232 -2.81 -8.69 -5.73
N LEU A 233 -2.39 -9.35 -4.65
CA LEU A 233 -2.77 -10.71 -4.30
C LEU A 233 -4.28 -10.83 -4.04
N PHE A 234 -4.83 -9.99 -3.17
CA PHE A 234 -6.26 -10.01 -2.87
C PHE A 234 -7.09 -9.61 -4.10
N GLY A 235 -6.63 -8.63 -4.87
CA GLY A 235 -7.22 -8.27 -6.16
C GLY A 235 -7.27 -9.46 -7.14
N PHE A 236 -6.16 -10.19 -7.26
CA PHE A 236 -6.07 -11.39 -8.09
C PHE A 236 -7.04 -12.48 -7.63
N ILE A 237 -7.05 -12.81 -6.33
CA ILE A 237 -7.91 -13.85 -5.75
C ILE A 237 -9.37 -13.53 -6.03
N MET A 238 -9.81 -12.29 -5.76
CA MET A 238 -11.20 -11.86 -6.01
C MET A 238 -11.57 -11.96 -7.49
N MET A 239 -10.72 -11.44 -8.39
CA MET A 239 -10.99 -11.48 -9.83
C MET A 239 -10.98 -12.89 -10.40
N TRP A 240 -10.05 -13.73 -9.94
CA TRP A 240 -9.99 -15.14 -10.32
C TRP A 240 -11.24 -15.88 -9.86
N TYR A 241 -11.66 -15.67 -8.62
CA TYR A 241 -12.88 -16.26 -8.06
C TYR A 241 -14.14 -15.82 -8.83
N TRP A 242 -14.30 -14.53 -9.13
CA TRP A 242 -15.45 -14.03 -9.89
C TRP A 242 -15.46 -14.52 -11.35
N LYS A 243 -14.31 -14.56 -12.01
CA LYS A 243 -14.19 -15.10 -13.37
C LYS A 243 -14.57 -16.58 -13.41
N LYS A 244 -14.13 -17.38 -12.45
CA LYS A 244 -14.46 -18.82 -12.36
C LYS A 244 -15.95 -19.06 -12.10
N ASN A 245 -16.59 -18.19 -11.31
CA ASN A 245 -18.00 -18.34 -10.93
C ASN A 245 -18.98 -17.61 -11.85
N SER A 246 -18.52 -17.01 -12.96
CA SER A 246 -19.37 -16.24 -13.89
C SER A 246 -20.47 -17.08 -14.56
N PHE A 247 -20.37 -18.41 -14.55
CA PHE A 247 -21.36 -19.33 -15.13
C PHE A 247 -22.16 -20.16 -14.11
N ASN A 248 -21.91 -20.02 -12.80
CA ASN A 248 -22.63 -20.77 -11.76
C ASN A 248 -23.66 -19.91 -11.02
N GLN A 249 -24.57 -20.56 -10.29
CA GLN A 249 -25.61 -19.94 -9.45
C GLN A 249 -25.05 -18.98 -8.37
N ASN A 250 -23.73 -18.98 -8.16
CA ASN A 250 -22.98 -17.99 -7.37
C ASN A 250 -22.76 -16.66 -8.13
N ARG A 251 -23.62 -16.32 -9.09
CA ARG A 251 -23.71 -14.95 -9.64
C ARG A 251 -24.32 -14.06 -8.57
N TRP A 252 -23.47 -13.37 -7.81
CA TRP A 252 -23.93 -12.27 -6.97
C TRP A 252 -24.25 -11.11 -7.91
N TYR A 253 -25.54 -10.89 -8.18
CA TYR A 253 -26.07 -9.73 -8.89
C TYR A 253 -26.04 -8.50 -7.96
#